data_AF-A0A963WC54-F1
#
_entry.id   AF-A0A963WC54-F1
#
_cell.length_a   1.000
_cell.length_b   1.000
_cell.length_c   1.000
_cell.angle_alpha   90.00
_cell.angle_beta   90.00
_cell.angle_gamma   90.00
#
_symmetry.space_group_name_H-M   'P 1'
#
loop_
_entity.id
_entity.type
_entity.pdbx_description
1 polymer ?
#
loop_
_entity_poly.entity_id
_entity_poly.type
_entity_poly.pdbx_seq_one_letter_code
_entity_poly.pdbx_strand_id
1 'polypeptide(L)' 'MLVFFNDEQALHAPVHEIFRGERVPCFENPSRADFVRTSLLARGHVLRAPLVDSAALLPKV' A
#
# COMPACT_ATOMS: atom_id res chain seq x y z
N MET A 1 -5.62 13.98 -11.43
CA MET A 1 -4.88 13.60 -10.21
C MET A 1 -3.75 12.65 -10.61
N LEU A 2 -2.53 12.89 -10.13
CA LEU A 2 -1.40 11.98 -10.33
C LEU A 2 -1.47 10.87 -9.29
N VAL A 3 -1.37 9.61 -9.71
CA VAL A 3 -1.42 8.44 -8.83
C VAL A 3 -0.22 7.56 -9.10
N PHE A 4 0.53 7.25 -8.04
CA PHE A 4 1.56 6.22 -8.08
C PHE A 4 1.08 4.99 -7.33
N PHE A 5 1.34 3.81 -7.89
CA PHE A 5 1.04 2.52 -7.29
C PHE A 5 2.25 1.60 -7.50
N ASN A 6 2.76 0.99 -6.43
CA ASN A 6 3.83 0.00 -6.49
C ASN A 6 3.24 -1.38 -6.20
N ASP A 7 3.35 -2.32 -7.14
CA ASP A 7 2.86 -3.68 -6.94
C ASP A 7 3.65 -4.44 -5.85
N GLU A 8 4.92 -4.08 -5.62
CA GLU A 8 5.76 -4.68 -4.58
C GLU A 8 5.28 -4.38 -3.16
N GLN A 9 4.43 -3.35 -2.97
CA GLN A 9 3.86 -3.05 -1.64
C GLN A 9 3.03 -4.22 -1.10
N ALA A 10 2.47 -5.06 -1.98
CA ALA A 10 1.69 -6.23 -1.60
C ALA A 10 2.57 -7.33 -0.95
N LEU A 11 3.90 -7.26 -1.07
CA LEU A 11 4.82 -8.20 -0.43
C LEU A 11 4.85 -8.03 1.10
N HIS A 12 4.47 -6.87 1.62
CA HIS A 12 4.24 -6.69 3.05
C HIS A 12 2.85 -7.24 3.43
N ALA A 13 2.80 -8.53 3.73
CA ALA A 13 1.56 -9.25 4.05
C ALA A 13 1.66 -10.05 5.37
N PRO A 14 1.84 -9.38 6.52
CA PRO A 14 1.81 -10.07 7.81
C PRO A 14 0.43 -10.73 8.03
N VAL A 15 0.44 -11.97 8.48
CA VAL A 15 -0.82 -12.72 8.70
C VAL A 15 -1.51 -12.29 10.00
N HIS A 16 -0.75 -11.84 10.99
CA HIS A 16 -1.27 -11.50 12.32
C HIS A 16 -0.63 -10.23 12.88
N GLU A 17 -1.34 -9.58 13.79
CA GLU A 17 -0.85 -8.49 14.64
C GLU A 17 -1.35 -8.66 16.08
N ILE A 18 -0.72 -7.96 17.03
CA ILE A 18 -1.20 -7.92 18.41
C ILE A 18 -2.09 -6.70 18.57
N PHE A 19 -3.37 -6.92 18.85
CA PHE A 19 -4.32 -5.85 19.14
C PHE A 19 -5.00 -6.11 20.48
N ARG A 20 -4.85 -5.17 21.41
CA ARG A 20 -5.41 -5.27 22.79
C ARG A 20 -4.99 -6.54 23.54
N GLY A 21 -3.74 -6.97 23.35
CA GLY A 21 -3.17 -8.15 24.00
C GLY A 21 -3.44 -9.47 23.28
N GLU A 22 -4.29 -9.48 22.25
CA GLU A 22 -4.64 -10.68 21.51
C GLU A 22 -3.92 -10.75 20.16
N ARG A 23 -3.56 -11.96 19.73
CA ARG A 23 -3.09 -12.22 18.35
C ARG A 23 -4.29 -12.31 17.43
N VAL A 24 -4.48 -11.31 16.59
CA VAL A 24 -5.60 -11.20 15.64
C VAL A 24 -5.09 -11.23 14.20
N PRO A 25 -5.95 -11.50 13.20
CA PRO A 25 -5.61 -11.25 11.80
C PRO A 25 -5.22 -9.79 11.59
N CYS A 26 -4.18 -9.54 10.78
CA CYS A 26 -3.72 -8.16 10.56
C CYS A 26 -4.77 -7.34 9.79
N PHE A 27 -5.16 -6.19 10.37
CA PHE A 27 -6.09 -5.26 9.74
C PHE A 27 -5.46 -4.54 8.54
N GLU A 28 -4.16 -4.23 8.60
CA GLU A 28 -3.38 -3.67 7.50
C GLU A 28 -2.91 -4.80 6.58
N ASN A 29 -3.60 -5.00 5.46
CA ASN A 29 -3.28 -6.08 4.53
C ASN A 29 -3.49 -5.62 3.07
N PRO A 30 -2.94 -6.37 2.09
CA PRO A 30 -2.92 -5.96 0.69
C PRO A 30 -4.30 -5.64 0.09
N SER A 31 -5.39 -6.23 0.61
CA SER A 31 -6.75 -5.97 0.11
C SER A 31 -7.14 -4.49 0.21
N ARG A 32 -6.53 -3.74 1.14
CA ARG A 32 -6.75 -2.30 1.29
C ARG A 32 -6.24 -1.52 0.07
N ALA A 33 -5.03 -1.84 -0.38
CA ALA A 33 -4.45 -1.21 -1.58
C ALA A 33 -5.24 -1.60 -2.84
N ASP A 34 -5.67 -2.86 -2.95
CA ASP A 34 -6.50 -3.34 -4.07
C ASP A 34 -7.87 -2.65 -4.14
N PHE A 35 -8.51 -2.44 -3.00
CA PHE A 35 -9.78 -1.71 -2.92
C PHE A 35 -9.64 -0.28 -3.47
N VAL A 36 -8.57 0.42 -3.06
CA VAL A 36 -8.29 1.78 -3.53
C VAL A 36 -7.92 1.78 -5.02
N ARG A 37 -7.05 0.87 -5.47
CA ARG A 37 -6.68 0.70 -6.88
C ARG A 37 -7.91 0.51 -7.77
N THR A 38 -8.78 -0.42 -7.40
CA THR A 38 -10.04 -0.69 -8.10
C THR A 38 -10.92 0.55 -8.17
N SER A 39 -11.07 1.26 -7.06
CA SER A 39 -11.86 2.48 -6.97
C SER A 39 -11.32 3.63 -7.82
N LEU A 40 -10.00 3.75 -7.94
CA LEU A 40 -9.33 4.76 -8.76
C LEU A 40 -9.47 4.44 -10.25
N LEU A 41 -9.24 3.18 -10.64
CA LEU A 41 -9.41 2.71 -12.01
C LEU A 41 -10.87 2.88 -12.49
N ALA A 42 -11.85 2.53 -11.64
CA ALA A 42 -13.27 2.69 -11.96
C ALA A 42 -13.67 4.17 -12.20
N ARG A 43 -12.91 5.12 -11.64
CA ARG A 43 -13.10 6.56 -11.86
C ARG A 43 -12.26 7.13 -13.01
N GLY A 44 -11.60 6.27 -13.79
CA GLY A 44 -10.80 6.66 -14.95
C GLY A 44 -9.43 7.23 -14.61
N HIS A 45 -8.91 7.01 -13.39
CA HIS A 45 -7.55 7.44 -13.06
C HIS A 45 -6.50 6.49 -13.67
N VAL A 46 -5.43 7.10 -14.19
CA VAL A 46 -4.24 6.37 -14.65
C VAL A 46 -3.29 6.18 -13.48
N LEU A 47 -2.94 4.92 -13.20
CA LEU A 47 -1.95 4.56 -12.20
C LEU A 47 -0.58 4.42 -12.87
N ARG A 48 0.45 4.93 -12.21
CA ARG A 48 1.83 4.87 -12.68
C ARG A 48 2.69 4.11 -11.67
N ALA A 49 3.63 3.29 -12.15
CA ALA A 49 4.68 2.77 -11.28
C ALA A 49 5.63 3.92 -10.88
N PRO A 50 6.09 3.98 -9.62
CA PRO A 50 7.21 4.85 -9.27
C PRO A 50 8.47 4.36 -9.99
N LEU A 51 9.30 5.30 -10.45
CA LEU A 51 10.55 5.00 -11.19
C LEU A 51 11.81 5.43 -10.44
N VAL A 52 11.66 6.16 -9.34
CA VAL A 52 12.76 6.78 -8.60
C VAL A 52 12.71 6.29 -7.16
N ASP A 53 13.82 5.74 -6.70
CA ASP A 53 14.01 5.41 -5.29
C ASP A 53 14.20 6.69 -4.45
N SER A 54 13.48 6.76 -3.34
CA SER A 54 13.50 7.90 -2.42
C SER A 54 14.39 7.69 -1.20
N ALA A 55 15.14 6.58 -1.13
CA ALA A 55 15.98 6.22 0.02
C ALA A 55 16.90 7.35 0.52
N ALA A 56 17.50 8.13 -0.39
CA ALA A 56 18.36 9.27 -0.03
C ALA A 56 17.61 10.45 0.60
N LEU A 57 16.28 10.52 0.42
CA LEU A 57 15.41 11.57 0.96
C LEU A 57 14.73 11.17 2.27
N LEU A 58 14.48 9.87 2.49
CA LEU A 58 13.79 9.37 3.69
C LEU A 58 14.40 9.85 5.03
N PRO A 59 15.73 10.00 5.21
CA PRO A 59 16.30 10.48 6.48
C PRO A 59 15.99 11.94 6.83
N LYS A 60 15.36 12.69 5.91
CA LYS A 60 15.06 14.12 6.08
C LYS A 60 13.59 14.38 6.43
N VAL A 61 12.78 13.32 6.57
CA VAL A 61 11.33 13.37 6.79
C VAL A 61 11.01 13.03 8.23
#